data_AF-A0A9E1KZC3-F1
#
_entry.id   AF-A0A9E1KZC3-F1
#
_cell.length_a   1.000
_cell.length_b   1.000
_cell.length_c   1.000
_cell.angle_alpha   90.00
_cell.angle_beta   90.00
_cell.angle_gamma   90.00
#
_symmetry.space_group_name_H-M   'P 1'
#
loop_
_entity.id
_entity.type
_entity.pdbx_description
1 polymer ?
#
loop_
_entity_poly.entity_id
_entity_poly.type
_entity_poly.pdbx_seq_one_letter_code
_entity_poly.pdbx_strand_id
1 'polypeptide(L)'
;MKRKIRIRDRDRSQDKVLDGYLTDSFIGVLIAEEIKALSGVLRLTVEEAIVQVLPRAVARSITSVRGKQAASGCRCSSGSIYFGCEIELQTDTETFSISAEQVALSHALSNGETDIRAFISSHPVSMPSLRTMNEWHTADHISVSYSGVPPQLIRQLLPNDYELNYQKPIKSLGMVPEKTFNHLDDIKEAASLAFYRSHGPYTDTRAGIAIEGPYQKMFCGSYIETTADHSGLNPLSLALGNMIIADQCFKDIKQVQLMVQKSNTEAIIQQTEAILKSVSNTVLNIDYLE
;
A
#
# COMPACT_ATOMS: atom_id res chain seq x y z
N MET A 1 -10.86 -15.18 29.15
CA MET A 1 -11.49 -16.33 28.47
C MET A 1 -11.44 -16.07 26.96
N LYS A 2 -10.42 -16.58 26.26
CA LYS A 2 -10.19 -16.29 24.83
C LYS A 2 -11.24 -17.01 23.98
N ARG A 3 -12.16 -16.26 23.33
CA ARG A 3 -13.05 -16.80 22.31
C ARG A 3 -12.22 -17.11 21.07
N LYS A 4 -11.95 -18.39 20.82
CA LYS A 4 -11.48 -18.89 19.52
C LYS A 4 -12.53 -18.52 18.47
N ILE A 5 -12.21 -17.60 17.59
CA ILE A 5 -12.96 -17.43 16.34
C ILE A 5 -12.76 -18.74 15.57
N ARG A 6 -13.83 -19.54 15.47
CA ARG A 6 -13.88 -20.70 14.58
C ARG A 6 -13.93 -20.16 13.16
N ILE A 7 -12.77 -20.10 12.51
CA ILE A 7 -12.67 -20.02 11.06
C ILE A 7 -13.36 -21.30 10.55
N ARG A 8 -14.46 -21.14 9.80
CA ARG A 8 -15.18 -22.24 9.15
C ARG A 8 -14.19 -23.12 8.39
N ASP A 9 -14.42 -24.43 8.42
CA ASP A 9 -13.59 -25.49 7.82
C ASP A 9 -12.92 -25.04 6.51
N ARG A 10 -11.65 -24.60 6.61
CA ARG A 10 -10.80 -24.46 5.43
C ARG A 10 -10.42 -25.86 4.99
N ASP A 11 -10.50 -26.08 3.69
CA ASP A 11 -10.01 -27.30 3.09
C ASP A 11 -8.50 -27.40 3.36
N ARG A 12 -8.11 -28.33 4.24
CA ARG A 12 -6.70 -28.57 4.61
C ARG A 12 -5.82 -28.88 3.40
N SER A 13 -6.39 -29.28 2.27
CA SER A 13 -5.64 -29.48 1.03
C SER A 13 -5.26 -28.15 0.36
N GLN A 14 -6.11 -27.13 0.41
CA GLN A 14 -5.85 -25.80 -0.14
C GLN A 14 -4.81 -25.05 0.70
N ASP A 15 -4.90 -25.12 2.03
CA ASP A 15 -3.90 -24.51 2.92
C ASP A 15 -2.50 -25.10 2.67
N LYS A 16 -2.37 -26.41 2.41
CA LYS A 16 -1.09 -27.04 2.05
C LYS A 16 -0.53 -26.58 0.70
N VAL A 17 -1.40 -26.36 -0.30
CA VAL A 17 -0.98 -25.80 -1.59
C VAL A 17 -0.48 -24.37 -1.40
N LEU A 18 -1.21 -23.55 -0.62
CA LEU A 18 -0.81 -22.19 -0.30
C LEU A 18 0.51 -22.16 0.45
N ASP A 19 0.73 -23.03 1.43
CA ASP A 19 2.00 -23.09 2.18
C ASP A 19 3.19 -23.51 1.28
N GLY A 20 2.93 -24.27 0.21
CA GLY A 20 3.94 -24.64 -0.78
C GLY A 20 4.25 -23.54 -1.81
N TYR A 21 3.27 -22.70 -2.14
CA TYR A 21 3.40 -21.58 -3.09
C TYR A 21 3.86 -20.29 -2.40
N LEU A 22 3.32 -20.01 -1.21
CA LEU A 22 3.62 -18.86 -0.37
C LEU A 22 4.53 -19.34 0.75
N THR A 23 5.79 -19.56 0.40
CA THR A 23 6.81 -19.91 1.39
C THR A 23 7.02 -18.76 2.38
N ASP A 24 7.85 -18.97 3.40
CA ASP A 24 8.25 -17.93 4.36
C ASP A 24 8.85 -16.68 3.69
N SER A 25 9.20 -16.74 2.39
CA SER A 25 9.69 -15.60 1.60
C SER A 25 8.58 -14.80 0.90
N PHE A 26 7.30 -15.03 1.17
CA PHE A 26 6.23 -14.24 0.55
C PHE A 26 6.38 -12.76 0.94
N ILE A 27 6.70 -11.89 -0.02
CA ILE A 27 6.91 -10.46 0.21
C ILE A 27 5.66 -9.60 -0.06
N GLY A 28 4.48 -10.22 -0.16
CA GLY A 28 3.27 -9.47 -0.46
C GLY A 28 3.02 -9.23 -1.94
N VAL A 29 3.69 -9.97 -2.83
CA VAL A 29 3.50 -9.89 -4.29
C VAL A 29 3.30 -11.30 -4.85
N LEU A 30 2.41 -11.41 -5.83
CA LEU A 30 2.35 -12.55 -6.74
C LEU A 30 2.40 -12.01 -8.17
N ILE A 31 3.44 -12.35 -8.93
CA ILE A 31 3.51 -11.94 -10.34
C ILE A 31 2.47 -12.70 -11.18
N ALA A 32 2.21 -12.22 -12.40
CA ALA A 32 1.18 -12.76 -13.27
C ALA A 32 1.25 -14.29 -13.47
N GLU A 33 2.45 -14.84 -13.64
CA GLU A 33 2.68 -16.27 -13.79
C GLU A 33 2.35 -17.04 -12.49
N GLU A 34 2.72 -16.51 -11.33
CA GLU A 34 2.51 -17.14 -10.03
C GLU A 34 1.03 -17.20 -9.67
N ILE A 35 0.28 -16.09 -9.82
CA ILE A 35 -1.15 -16.08 -9.54
C ILE A 35 -1.93 -16.97 -10.51
N LYS A 36 -1.50 -17.02 -11.79
CA LYS A 36 -2.10 -17.91 -12.79
C LYS A 36 -1.84 -19.38 -12.46
N ALA A 37 -0.62 -19.72 -12.05
CA ALA A 37 -0.29 -21.07 -11.61
C ALA A 37 -1.10 -21.48 -10.38
N LEU A 38 -1.16 -20.60 -9.37
CA LEU A 38 -1.94 -20.83 -8.15
C LEU A 38 -3.43 -21.03 -8.44
N SER A 39 -4.02 -20.17 -9.26
CA SER A 39 -5.40 -20.28 -9.75
C SER A 39 -5.64 -21.63 -10.44
N GLY A 40 -4.72 -22.07 -11.31
CA GLY A 40 -4.79 -23.36 -11.99
C GLY A 40 -4.74 -24.56 -11.04
N VAL A 41 -3.83 -24.56 -10.06
CA VAL A 41 -3.69 -25.64 -9.07
C VAL A 41 -4.92 -25.72 -8.16
N LEU A 42 -5.43 -24.57 -7.70
CA LEU A 42 -6.61 -24.51 -6.83
C LEU A 42 -7.93 -24.69 -7.60
N ARG A 43 -7.90 -24.64 -8.94
CA ARG A 43 -9.09 -24.64 -9.81
C ARG A 43 -10.08 -23.51 -9.47
N LEU A 44 -9.53 -22.35 -9.19
CA LEU A 44 -10.24 -21.12 -8.82
C LEU A 44 -10.05 -20.07 -9.90
N THR A 45 -10.94 -19.08 -9.98
CA THR A 45 -10.66 -17.83 -10.68
C THR A 45 -9.49 -17.09 -10.02
N VAL A 46 -8.93 -16.08 -10.71
CA VAL A 46 -7.87 -15.23 -10.15
C VAL A 46 -8.37 -14.51 -8.91
N GLU A 47 -9.58 -13.95 -8.95
CA GLU A 47 -10.21 -13.26 -7.83
C GLU A 47 -10.39 -14.17 -6.61
N GLU A 48 -10.88 -15.39 -6.82
CA GLU A 48 -11.03 -16.39 -5.77
C GLU A 48 -9.68 -16.82 -5.21
N ALA A 49 -8.65 -16.97 -6.05
CA ALA A 49 -7.30 -17.27 -5.61
C ALA A 49 -6.74 -16.13 -4.73
N ILE A 50 -6.95 -14.86 -5.11
CA ILE A 50 -6.56 -13.70 -4.29
C ILE A 50 -7.23 -13.78 -2.91
N VAL A 51 -8.53 -14.11 -2.85
CA VAL A 51 -9.24 -14.28 -1.56
C VAL A 51 -8.60 -15.34 -0.68
N GLN A 52 -8.07 -16.43 -1.25
CA GLN A 52 -7.35 -17.45 -0.48
C GLN A 52 -6.02 -16.95 0.10
N VAL A 53 -5.36 -15.98 -0.55
CA VAL A 53 -4.09 -15.40 -0.11
C VAL A 53 -4.25 -14.30 0.93
N LEU A 54 -5.36 -13.53 0.88
CA LEU A 54 -5.64 -12.42 1.81
C LEU A 54 -5.35 -12.73 3.29
N PRO A 55 -5.67 -13.91 3.86
CA PRO A 55 -5.37 -14.24 5.25
C PRO A 55 -3.89 -14.17 5.62
N ARG A 56 -2.97 -14.42 4.67
CA ARG A 56 -1.52 -14.28 4.89
C ARG A 56 -1.11 -12.82 4.99
N ALA A 57 -1.69 -11.96 4.15
CA ALA A 57 -1.53 -10.51 4.26
C ALA A 57 -2.18 -9.95 5.53
N VAL A 58 -3.37 -10.43 5.92
CA VAL A 58 -4.05 -10.02 7.18
C VAL A 58 -3.17 -10.28 8.39
N ALA A 59 -2.44 -11.40 8.42
CA ALA A 59 -1.54 -11.75 9.52
C ALA A 59 -0.41 -10.74 9.75
N ARG A 60 -0.11 -9.88 8.77
CA ARG A 60 0.88 -8.79 8.86
C ARG A 60 0.29 -7.45 9.31
N SER A 61 -1.03 -7.36 9.49
CA SER A 61 -1.67 -6.10 9.93
C SER A 61 -1.17 -5.69 11.32
N ILE A 62 -0.89 -4.40 11.48
CA ILE A 62 -0.53 -3.80 12.77
C ILE A 62 -1.74 -3.01 13.23
N THR A 63 -2.50 -3.50 14.19
CA THR A 63 -3.81 -2.92 14.55
C THR A 63 -3.94 -2.80 16.06
N SER A 64 -2.92 -2.24 16.71
CA SER A 64 -2.84 -2.17 18.17
C SER A 64 -3.83 -1.16 18.77
N VAL A 65 -4.46 -0.30 17.95
CA VAL A 65 -5.28 0.82 18.43
C VAL A 65 -6.77 0.52 18.35
N ARG A 66 -7.29 0.23 17.15
CA ARG A 66 -8.73 -0.05 16.91
C ARG A 66 -9.00 -1.52 16.64
N GLY A 67 -7.96 -2.31 16.35
CA GLY A 67 -8.06 -3.77 16.21
C GLY A 67 -8.64 -4.26 14.87
N LYS A 68 -8.70 -3.38 13.86
CA LYS A 68 -9.29 -3.72 12.56
C LYS A 68 -8.26 -4.42 11.66
N GLN A 69 -8.20 -5.74 11.72
CA GLN A 69 -7.33 -6.51 10.83
C GLN A 69 -7.94 -6.65 9.44
N ALA A 70 -7.30 -6.08 8.43
CA ALA A 70 -7.74 -6.16 7.05
C ALA A 70 -6.56 -6.29 6.08
N ALA A 71 -6.79 -6.96 4.97
CA ALA A 71 -5.91 -7.00 3.81
C ALA A 71 -6.69 -6.73 2.52
N SER A 72 -5.96 -6.31 1.49
CA SER A 72 -6.44 -6.13 0.13
C SER A 72 -5.39 -6.61 -0.88
N GLY A 73 -5.85 -7.18 -1.99
CA GLY A 73 -5.04 -7.48 -3.16
C GLY A 73 -5.37 -6.50 -4.29
N CYS A 74 -4.36 -5.74 -4.72
CA CYS A 74 -4.43 -4.84 -5.86
C CYS A 74 -4.01 -5.59 -7.12
N ARG A 75 -4.97 -5.87 -8.00
CA ARG A 75 -4.75 -6.51 -9.30
C ARG A 75 -4.44 -5.47 -10.35
N CYS A 76 -3.28 -5.59 -10.98
CA CYS A 76 -2.81 -4.67 -12.00
C CYS A 76 -3.02 -5.23 -13.41
N SER A 77 -2.89 -4.38 -14.43
CA SER A 77 -3.05 -4.78 -15.85
C SER A 77 -1.93 -5.70 -16.33
N SER A 78 -0.75 -5.67 -15.69
CA SER A 78 0.31 -6.65 -15.88
C SER A 78 -0.13 -8.08 -15.55
N GLY A 79 -1.18 -8.22 -14.72
CA GLY A 79 -1.62 -9.49 -14.14
C GLY A 79 -1.05 -9.74 -12.74
N SER A 80 -0.05 -8.97 -12.30
CA SER A 80 0.51 -9.06 -10.96
C SER A 80 -0.46 -8.57 -9.89
N ILE A 81 -0.36 -9.18 -8.72
CA ILE A 81 -1.14 -8.86 -7.53
C ILE A 81 -0.21 -8.33 -6.44
N TYR A 82 -0.48 -7.13 -5.97
CA TYR A 82 0.24 -6.51 -4.85
C TYR A 82 -0.69 -6.48 -3.65
N PHE A 83 -0.26 -7.10 -2.57
CA PHE A 83 -1.02 -7.15 -1.34
C PHE A 83 -0.69 -5.96 -0.46
N GLY A 84 -1.64 -5.59 0.38
CA GLY A 84 -1.47 -4.65 1.47
C GLY A 84 -2.25 -5.10 2.69
N CYS A 85 -1.87 -4.57 3.86
CA CYS A 85 -2.51 -4.83 5.14
C CYS A 85 -2.75 -3.53 5.89
N GLU A 86 -3.74 -3.52 6.78
CA GLU A 86 -4.05 -2.36 7.61
C GLU A 86 -2.92 -2.11 8.63
N ILE A 87 -2.53 -0.85 8.77
CA ILE A 87 -1.56 -0.40 9.77
C ILE A 87 -2.15 0.77 10.55
N GLU A 88 -2.18 0.62 11.86
CA GLU A 88 -2.60 1.60 12.85
C GLU A 88 -1.43 1.86 13.79
N LEU A 89 -1.04 3.12 13.93
CA LEU A 89 0.06 3.56 14.77
C LEU A 89 -0.46 4.62 15.74
N GLN A 90 -0.05 4.53 17.00
CA GLN A 90 -0.35 5.56 17.98
C GLN A 90 0.84 6.52 18.04
N THR A 91 0.62 7.77 17.63
CA THR A 91 1.58 8.86 17.85
C THR A 91 1.25 9.58 19.16
N ASP A 92 2.10 10.54 19.55
CA ASP A 92 1.87 11.36 20.75
C ASP A 92 0.59 12.22 20.64
N THR A 93 0.19 12.61 19.43
CA THR A 93 -0.89 13.57 19.18
C THR A 93 -2.16 12.91 18.63
N GLU A 94 -2.03 11.83 17.86
CA GLU A 94 -3.16 11.19 17.20
C GLU A 94 -2.91 9.72 16.82
N THR A 95 -3.98 9.01 16.48
CA THR A 95 -3.88 7.68 15.87
C THR A 95 -3.74 7.82 14.36
N PHE A 96 -2.58 7.43 13.84
CA PHE A 96 -2.35 7.31 12.41
C PHE A 96 -2.88 5.96 11.90
N SER A 97 -3.51 5.93 10.73
CA SER A 97 -4.03 4.71 10.11
C SER A 97 -3.84 4.77 8.60
N ILE A 98 -3.33 3.70 8.02
CA ILE A 98 -3.30 3.49 6.57
C ILE A 98 -4.02 2.19 6.22
N SER A 99 -4.95 2.27 5.28
CA SER A 99 -5.81 1.13 4.94
C SER A 99 -5.07 0.09 4.10
N ALA A 100 -5.55 -1.15 4.15
CA ALA A 100 -4.98 -2.22 3.35
C ALA A 100 -4.97 -1.92 1.84
N GLU A 101 -6.00 -1.24 1.33
CA GLU A 101 -6.10 -0.82 -0.07
C GLU A 101 -5.07 0.25 -0.44
N GLN A 102 -4.83 1.21 0.46
CA GLN A 102 -3.81 2.25 0.25
C GLN A 102 -2.41 1.66 0.26
N VAL A 103 -2.13 0.71 1.16
CA VAL A 103 -0.88 -0.05 1.14
C VAL A 103 -0.76 -0.88 -0.14
N ALA A 104 -1.81 -1.60 -0.55
CA ALA A 104 -1.77 -2.43 -1.76
C ALA A 104 -1.54 -1.59 -3.03
N LEU A 105 -2.16 -0.40 -3.10
CA LEU A 105 -1.91 0.57 -4.15
C LEU A 105 -0.45 1.04 -4.12
N SER A 106 0.03 1.56 -2.99
CA SER A 106 1.44 1.98 -2.82
C SER A 106 2.42 0.90 -3.25
N HIS A 107 2.13 -0.34 -2.88
CA HIS A 107 2.97 -1.48 -3.18
C HIS A 107 3.03 -1.72 -4.70
N ALA A 108 1.89 -1.69 -5.40
CA ALA A 108 1.86 -1.77 -6.86
C ALA A 108 2.67 -0.65 -7.53
N LEU A 109 2.50 0.59 -7.07
CA LEU A 109 3.17 1.76 -7.65
C LEU A 109 4.68 1.75 -7.43
N SER A 110 5.11 1.30 -6.25
CA SER A 110 6.53 1.16 -5.92
C SER A 110 7.23 0.13 -6.82
N ASN A 111 6.47 -0.85 -7.32
CA ASN A 111 6.93 -1.86 -8.28
C ASN A 111 6.74 -1.45 -9.75
N GLY A 112 6.26 -0.22 -10.01
CA GLY A 112 6.18 0.35 -11.35
C GLY A 112 4.91 0.03 -12.12
N GLU A 113 3.86 -0.46 -11.45
CA GLU A 113 2.54 -0.63 -12.06
C GLU A 113 1.92 0.73 -12.40
N THR A 114 1.33 0.82 -13.58
CA THR A 114 0.65 2.02 -14.06
C THR A 114 -0.86 1.88 -14.03
N ASP A 115 -1.38 0.68 -14.26
CA ASP A 115 -2.79 0.47 -14.53
C ASP A 115 -3.40 -0.52 -13.55
N ILE A 116 -4.28 -0.01 -12.70
CA ILE A 116 -5.01 -0.82 -11.72
C ILE A 116 -6.33 -1.30 -12.31
N ARG A 117 -6.68 -2.57 -12.05
CA ARG A 117 -7.90 -3.23 -12.55
C ARG A 117 -8.88 -3.52 -11.43
N ALA A 118 -8.41 -4.01 -10.30
CA ALA A 118 -9.30 -4.36 -9.21
C ALA A 118 -8.64 -4.30 -7.84
N PHE A 119 -9.46 -4.08 -6.83
CA PHE A 119 -9.13 -4.34 -5.43
C PHE A 119 -10.02 -5.47 -4.90
N ILE A 120 -9.39 -6.48 -4.32
CA ILE A 120 -10.06 -7.61 -3.68
C ILE A 120 -9.74 -7.51 -2.19
N SER A 121 -10.67 -7.00 -1.41
CA SER A 121 -10.49 -6.71 0.02
C SER A 121 -11.13 -7.77 0.92
N SER A 122 -10.52 -8.01 2.07
CA SER A 122 -11.06 -8.91 3.09
C SER A 122 -12.32 -8.36 3.78
N HIS A 123 -12.51 -7.05 3.73
CA HIS A 123 -13.55 -6.29 4.42
C HIS A 123 -14.12 -5.18 3.52
N PRO A 124 -15.26 -4.58 3.89
CA PRO A 124 -15.78 -3.40 3.19
C PRO A 124 -14.72 -2.29 3.12
N VAL A 125 -14.58 -1.71 1.93
CA VAL A 125 -13.62 -0.65 1.68
C VAL A 125 -14.13 0.67 2.25
N SER A 126 -13.24 1.42 2.91
CA SER A 126 -13.60 2.70 3.53
C SER A 126 -13.82 3.80 2.49
N MET A 127 -14.67 4.78 2.82
CA MET A 127 -14.89 5.94 1.95
C MET A 127 -13.60 6.72 1.62
N PRO A 128 -12.68 6.99 2.58
CA PRO A 128 -11.38 7.59 2.25
C PRO A 128 -10.57 6.79 1.23
N SER A 129 -10.55 5.46 1.35
CA SER A 129 -9.85 4.58 0.40
C SER A 129 -10.51 4.62 -0.99
N LEU A 130 -11.84 4.57 -1.07
CA LEU A 130 -12.57 4.68 -2.34
C LEU A 130 -12.29 6.02 -3.03
N ARG A 131 -12.26 7.12 -2.28
CA ARG A 131 -11.92 8.45 -2.80
C ARG A 131 -10.49 8.51 -3.32
N THR A 132 -9.52 7.99 -2.55
CA THR A 132 -8.12 7.85 -3.00
C THR A 132 -8.03 7.09 -4.33
N MET A 133 -8.67 5.93 -4.41
CA MET A 133 -8.62 5.09 -5.61
C MET A 133 -9.32 5.74 -6.82
N ASN A 134 -10.31 6.60 -6.57
CA ASN A 134 -11.02 7.34 -7.61
C ASN A 134 -10.18 8.44 -8.28
N GLU A 135 -9.02 8.78 -7.72
CA GLU A 135 -8.07 9.72 -8.33
C GLU A 135 -7.14 9.05 -9.34
N TRP A 136 -7.20 7.72 -9.45
CA TRP A 136 -6.44 6.99 -10.44
C TRP A 136 -6.97 7.25 -11.85
N HIS A 137 -6.09 7.33 -12.85
CA HIS A 137 -6.52 7.60 -14.23
C HIS A 137 -7.38 6.50 -14.85
N THR A 138 -7.35 5.27 -14.31
CA THR A 138 -8.24 4.16 -14.72
C THR A 138 -9.44 3.97 -13.79
N ALA A 139 -9.73 4.90 -12.87
CA ALA A 139 -10.77 4.77 -11.84
C ALA A 139 -12.13 4.27 -12.36
N ASP A 140 -12.52 4.69 -13.56
CA ASP A 140 -13.74 4.29 -14.26
C ASP A 140 -13.87 2.78 -14.50
N HIS A 141 -12.75 2.09 -14.53
CA HIS A 141 -12.63 0.68 -14.82
C HIS A 141 -12.16 -0.14 -13.63
N ILE A 142 -11.85 0.50 -12.49
CA ILE A 142 -11.43 -0.21 -11.29
C ILE A 142 -12.66 -0.80 -10.61
N SER A 143 -12.64 -2.12 -10.44
CA SER A 143 -13.64 -2.82 -9.62
C SER A 143 -13.13 -3.06 -8.20
N VAL A 144 -14.03 -3.01 -7.23
CA VAL A 144 -13.77 -3.37 -5.83
C VAL A 144 -14.69 -4.53 -5.46
N SER A 145 -14.13 -5.52 -4.79
CA SER A 145 -14.88 -6.65 -4.24
C SER A 145 -14.41 -6.95 -2.82
N TYR A 146 -15.29 -7.55 -2.02
CA TYR A 146 -14.95 -8.03 -0.69
C TYR A 146 -15.85 -9.19 -0.27
N SER A 147 -15.52 -9.84 0.84
CA SER A 147 -16.17 -11.09 1.26
C SER A 147 -17.72 -11.00 1.24
N GLY A 148 -18.34 -11.81 0.38
CA GLY A 148 -19.79 -11.91 0.24
C GLY A 148 -20.43 -10.84 -0.66
N VAL A 149 -19.65 -9.96 -1.27
CA VAL A 149 -20.12 -8.90 -2.16
C VAL A 149 -19.45 -9.03 -3.53
N PRO A 150 -20.22 -9.10 -4.63
CA PRO A 150 -19.65 -9.22 -5.97
C PRO A 150 -18.88 -7.95 -6.37
N PRO A 151 -17.98 -8.03 -7.36
CA PRO A 151 -17.26 -6.85 -7.85
C PRO A 151 -18.20 -5.72 -8.28
N GLN A 152 -17.92 -4.51 -7.82
CA GLN A 152 -18.61 -3.27 -8.19
C GLN A 152 -17.60 -2.23 -8.65
N LEU A 153 -17.94 -1.39 -9.63
CA LEU A 153 -17.06 -0.31 -10.03
C LEU A 153 -16.95 0.74 -8.92
N ILE A 154 -15.78 1.36 -8.75
CA ILE A 154 -15.58 2.43 -7.74
C ILE A 154 -16.66 3.51 -7.86
N ARG A 155 -16.99 3.93 -9.10
CA ARG A 155 -18.04 4.92 -9.36
C ARG A 155 -19.42 4.55 -8.80
N GLN A 156 -19.72 3.26 -8.65
CA GLN A 156 -20.99 2.78 -8.09
C GLN A 156 -21.01 2.79 -6.56
N LEU A 157 -19.84 2.85 -5.93
CA LEU A 157 -19.65 2.85 -4.48
C LEU A 157 -19.54 4.27 -3.91
N LEU A 158 -19.30 5.27 -4.75
CA LEU A 158 -19.24 6.67 -4.36
C LEU A 158 -20.63 7.34 -4.45
N PRO A 159 -20.94 8.29 -3.55
CA PRO A 159 -22.13 9.13 -3.65
C PRO A 159 -22.20 9.88 -5.00
N ASN A 160 -23.42 10.04 -5.54
CA ASN A 160 -23.67 10.62 -6.88
C ASN A 160 -23.22 12.09 -7.02
N ASP A 161 -23.08 12.82 -5.91
CA ASP A 161 -22.68 14.21 -5.82
C ASP A 161 -21.15 14.41 -5.68
N TYR A 162 -20.38 13.32 -5.68
CA TYR A 162 -18.93 13.43 -5.65
C TYR A 162 -18.43 13.91 -7.02
N GLU A 163 -18.15 15.22 -7.11
CA GLU A 163 -17.56 15.84 -8.30
C GLU A 163 -16.25 15.13 -8.63
N LEU A 164 -16.31 14.36 -9.71
CA LEU A 164 -15.23 13.54 -10.19
C LEU A 164 -14.10 14.48 -10.64
N ASN A 165 -13.07 14.61 -9.81
CA ASN A 165 -11.96 15.51 -10.08
C ASN A 165 -11.00 14.88 -11.11
N TYR A 166 -11.52 14.57 -12.31
CA TYR A 166 -10.77 14.11 -13.49
C TYR A 166 -9.76 15.15 -14.03
N GLN A 167 -9.65 16.30 -13.39
CA GLN A 167 -8.82 17.38 -13.91
C GLN A 167 -7.33 17.05 -13.79
N LYS A 168 -6.91 16.23 -12.81
CA LYS A 168 -5.50 15.90 -12.57
C LYS A 168 -5.31 14.46 -12.05
N PRO A 169 -5.70 13.42 -12.81
CA PRO A 169 -5.61 12.05 -12.34
C PRO A 169 -4.16 11.62 -12.12
N ILE A 170 -3.96 10.63 -11.26
CA ILE A 170 -2.67 9.97 -11.11
C ILE A 170 -2.42 9.13 -12.38
N LYS A 171 -1.75 9.73 -13.36
CA LYS A 171 -1.49 9.13 -14.69
C LYS A 171 -0.33 8.13 -14.68
N SER A 172 0.67 8.40 -13.85
CA SER A 172 1.75 7.50 -13.47
C SER A 172 2.58 8.27 -12.43
N LEU A 173 2.76 7.74 -11.23
CA LEU A 173 3.87 8.22 -10.40
C LEU A 173 5.15 7.88 -11.17
N GLY A 174 5.90 8.88 -11.65
CA GLY A 174 6.96 8.77 -12.67
C GLY A 174 7.75 7.46 -12.71
N MET A 175 7.80 6.83 -13.89
CA MET A 175 8.38 5.50 -14.13
C MET A 175 9.84 5.38 -13.70
N VAL A 176 10.15 4.40 -12.85
CA VAL A 176 11.38 3.61 -12.94
C VAL A 176 11.06 2.19 -12.41
N PRO A 177 11.39 1.11 -13.14
CA PRO A 177 11.10 -0.26 -12.72
C PRO A 177 11.65 -0.59 -11.33
N GLU A 178 11.04 -1.54 -10.62
CA GLU A 178 11.49 -2.12 -9.34
C GLU A 178 13.00 -2.44 -9.30
N LYS A 179 13.57 -2.85 -10.44
CA LYS A 179 15.00 -3.08 -10.61
C LYS A 179 15.87 -1.86 -10.28
N THR A 180 15.30 -0.66 -10.22
CA THR A 180 16.05 0.53 -9.82
C THR A 180 16.24 0.52 -8.31
N PHE A 181 15.19 0.40 -7.49
CA PHE A 181 15.33 0.49 -6.04
C PHE A 181 16.13 -0.64 -5.41
N ASN A 182 16.10 -1.85 -5.97
CA ASN A 182 16.96 -2.96 -5.53
C ASN A 182 18.43 -2.80 -5.96
N HIS A 183 18.75 -1.81 -6.81
CA HIS A 183 20.10 -1.44 -7.24
C HIS A 183 20.48 0.01 -6.85
N LEU A 184 19.62 0.71 -6.10
CA LEU A 184 19.95 1.99 -5.50
C LEU A 184 20.64 1.73 -4.18
N ASP A 185 21.97 1.68 -4.24
CA ASP A 185 22.82 1.59 -3.04
C ASP A 185 22.81 2.91 -2.24
N ASP A 186 22.20 3.97 -2.78
CA ASP A 186 22.07 5.29 -2.15
C ASP A 186 20.61 5.60 -1.78
N ILE A 187 20.37 5.71 -0.47
CA ILE A 187 19.06 6.09 0.10
C ILE A 187 18.59 7.47 -0.37
N LYS A 188 19.51 8.40 -0.68
CA LYS A 188 19.16 9.73 -1.21
C LYS A 188 18.60 9.65 -2.61
N GLU A 189 19.19 8.82 -3.46
CA GLU A 189 18.68 8.59 -4.81
C GLU A 189 17.30 7.95 -4.77
N ALA A 190 17.10 6.96 -3.87
CA ALA A 190 15.81 6.32 -3.67
C ALA A 190 14.72 7.30 -3.19
N ALA A 191 15.04 8.14 -2.21
CA ALA A 191 14.12 9.17 -1.70
C ALA A 191 13.82 10.25 -2.75
N SER A 192 14.83 10.64 -3.54
CA SER A 192 14.70 11.64 -4.62
C SER A 192 13.78 11.10 -5.73
N LEU A 193 13.94 9.83 -6.07
CA LEU A 193 13.05 9.19 -7.02
C LEU A 193 11.60 9.13 -6.51
N ALA A 194 11.40 8.79 -5.24
CA ALA A 194 10.07 8.86 -4.63
C ALA A 194 9.49 10.29 -4.61
N PHE A 195 10.34 11.31 -4.49
CA PHE A 195 9.92 12.71 -4.53
C PHE A 195 9.40 13.09 -5.92
N TYR A 196 10.14 12.76 -6.98
CA TYR A 196 9.71 13.03 -8.36
C TYR A 196 8.50 12.22 -8.80
N ARG A 197 8.20 11.15 -8.05
CA ARG A 197 7.01 10.33 -8.21
C ARG A 197 5.79 10.86 -7.49
N SER A 198 5.94 11.78 -6.55
CA SER A 198 4.81 12.29 -5.78
C SER A 198 3.73 12.92 -6.65
N HIS A 199 2.51 12.89 -6.14
CA HIS A 199 1.34 13.43 -6.79
C HIS A 199 0.74 14.51 -5.91
N GLY A 200 1.04 15.78 -6.19
CA GLY A 200 0.50 16.94 -5.47
C GLY A 200 -0.26 17.90 -6.37
N PRO A 201 -1.33 17.48 -7.07
CA PRO A 201 -2.03 18.31 -8.05
C PRO A 201 -2.74 19.55 -7.48
N TYR A 202 -3.08 19.59 -6.20
CA TYR A 202 -3.93 20.62 -5.60
C TYR A 202 -3.11 21.69 -4.88
N THR A 203 -2.10 21.30 -4.10
CA THR A 203 -1.21 22.23 -3.38
C THR A 203 0.14 22.45 -4.06
N ASP A 204 0.40 21.72 -5.16
CA ASP A 204 1.71 21.64 -5.80
C ASP A 204 2.80 21.16 -4.84
N THR A 205 2.43 20.38 -3.82
CA THR A 205 3.36 19.87 -2.79
C THR A 205 4.00 18.57 -3.23
N ARG A 206 5.33 18.46 -3.09
CA ARG A 206 6.07 17.23 -3.38
C ARG A 206 6.85 16.74 -2.17
N ALA A 207 6.76 15.44 -1.92
CA ALA A 207 7.56 14.77 -0.91
C ALA A 207 7.75 13.29 -1.27
N GLY A 208 8.92 12.74 -0.96
CA GLY A 208 9.23 11.33 -1.14
C GLY A 208 10.20 10.86 -0.09
N ILE A 209 10.09 9.59 0.30
CA ILE A 209 10.88 9.03 1.39
C ILE A 209 11.45 7.68 0.99
N ALA A 210 12.60 7.35 1.56
CA ALA A 210 13.18 6.03 1.53
C ALA A 210 13.56 5.58 2.95
N ILE A 211 13.34 4.30 3.22
CA ILE A 211 13.73 3.58 4.43
C ILE A 211 14.74 2.52 4.01
N GLU A 212 15.93 2.54 4.62
CA GLU A 212 16.88 1.44 4.51
C GLU A 212 16.59 0.41 5.62
N GLY A 213 16.18 -0.78 5.21
CA GLY A 213 15.93 -1.91 6.09
C GLY A 213 17.14 -2.85 6.26
N PRO A 214 16.90 -4.09 6.73
CA PRO A 214 17.96 -5.08 6.83
C PRO A 214 18.43 -5.50 5.43
N TYR A 215 19.70 -5.90 5.32
CA TYR A 215 20.32 -6.31 4.05
C TYR A 215 20.23 -5.28 2.91
N GLN A 216 20.28 -3.96 3.23
CA GLN A 216 20.22 -2.84 2.27
C GLN A 216 18.94 -2.79 1.44
N LYS A 217 17.87 -3.47 1.88
CA LYS A 217 16.59 -3.41 1.20
C LYS A 217 15.96 -2.03 1.41
N MET A 218 15.63 -1.37 0.31
CA MET A 218 15.01 -0.04 0.31
C MET A 218 13.48 -0.16 0.23
N PHE A 219 12.78 0.58 1.10
CA PHE A 219 11.33 0.77 1.03
C PHE A 219 11.02 2.24 0.80
N CYS A 220 10.33 2.52 -0.30
CA CYS A 220 10.04 3.90 -0.70
C CYS A 220 8.56 4.21 -0.60
N GLY A 221 8.25 5.49 -0.42
CA GLY A 221 6.90 6.01 -0.41
C GLY A 221 6.87 7.42 -1.01
N SER A 222 5.92 7.65 -1.89
CA SER A 222 5.72 8.95 -2.56
C SER A 222 4.49 9.62 -1.95
N TYR A 223 4.54 10.93 -1.74
CA TYR A 223 3.35 11.67 -1.31
C TYR A 223 2.25 11.56 -2.37
N ILE A 224 1.02 11.29 -1.93
CA ILE A 224 -0.16 11.26 -2.79
C ILE A 224 -1.20 12.17 -2.17
N GLU A 225 -1.30 13.38 -2.68
CA GLU A 225 -2.35 14.32 -2.32
C GLU A 225 -3.69 13.83 -2.84
N THR A 226 -4.71 13.91 -1.99
CA THR A 226 -6.06 13.47 -2.34
C THR A 226 -7.11 14.45 -1.85
N THR A 227 -8.26 14.46 -2.51
CA THR A 227 -9.51 15.10 -2.08
C THR A 227 -10.18 14.37 -0.91
N ALA A 228 -9.69 13.20 -0.53
CA ALA A 228 -10.22 12.40 0.57
C ALA A 228 -9.75 12.89 1.94
N ASP A 229 -8.53 13.42 1.99
CA ASP A 229 -7.81 13.80 3.19
C ASP A 229 -7.08 15.11 2.93
N HIS A 230 -7.37 16.14 3.73
CA HIS A 230 -6.73 17.46 3.60
C HIS A 230 -5.20 17.42 3.70
N SER A 231 -4.64 16.35 4.29
CA SER A 231 -3.20 16.13 4.39
C SER A 231 -2.62 15.24 3.29
N GLY A 232 -3.45 14.52 2.52
CA GLY A 232 -2.98 13.50 1.58
C GLY A 232 -2.38 12.27 2.27
N LEU A 233 -1.93 11.30 1.47
CA LEU A 233 -1.22 10.12 1.98
C LEU A 233 0.24 10.45 2.24
N ASN A 234 0.62 10.40 3.52
CA ASN A 234 1.98 10.64 3.97
C ASN A 234 2.96 9.61 3.36
N PRO A 235 4.11 10.05 2.80
CA PRO A 235 5.05 9.14 2.15
C PRO A 235 5.63 8.08 3.11
N LEU A 236 5.87 8.41 4.38
CA LEU A 236 6.40 7.46 5.36
C LEU A 236 5.42 6.32 5.63
N SER A 237 4.14 6.64 5.74
CA SER A 237 3.11 5.61 5.96
C SER A 237 3.04 4.57 4.84
N LEU A 238 3.18 5.03 3.60
CA LEU A 238 3.18 4.19 2.41
C LEU A 238 4.44 3.31 2.37
N ALA A 239 5.60 3.88 2.72
CA ALA A 239 6.87 3.14 2.82
C ALA A 239 6.84 2.09 3.94
N LEU A 240 6.29 2.43 5.11
CA LEU A 240 6.10 1.49 6.22
C LEU A 240 5.11 0.38 5.85
N GLY A 241 4.03 0.71 5.12
CA GLY A 241 3.11 -0.27 4.54
C GLY A 241 3.83 -1.32 3.69
N ASN A 242 4.65 -0.86 2.74
CA ASN A 242 5.45 -1.71 1.87
C ASN A 242 6.46 -2.56 2.66
N MET A 243 7.06 -1.98 3.70
CA MET A 243 8.00 -2.68 4.59
C MET A 243 7.31 -3.83 5.35
N ILE A 244 6.17 -3.56 5.98
CA ILE A 244 5.44 -4.55 6.78
C ILE A 244 4.88 -5.66 5.91
N ILE A 245 4.29 -5.35 4.76
CA ILE A 245 3.77 -6.40 3.88
C ILE A 245 4.89 -7.26 3.28
N ALA A 246 6.12 -6.74 3.20
CA ALA A 246 7.32 -7.49 2.83
C ALA A 246 7.98 -8.25 4.00
N ASP A 247 7.24 -8.46 5.09
CA ASP A 247 7.66 -9.20 6.29
C ASP A 247 8.83 -8.60 7.06
N GLN A 248 9.04 -7.29 6.93
CA GLN A 248 10.06 -6.57 7.70
C GLN A 248 9.44 -5.90 8.93
N CYS A 249 10.24 -5.62 9.95
CA CYS A 249 9.79 -5.02 11.20
C CYS A 249 10.42 -3.64 11.42
N PHE A 250 9.70 -2.71 12.04
CA PHE A 250 10.18 -1.35 12.31
C PHE A 250 11.53 -1.30 13.06
N LYS A 251 11.83 -2.31 13.88
CA LYS A 251 13.12 -2.44 14.58
C LYS A 251 14.33 -2.57 13.63
N ASP A 252 14.08 -2.97 12.38
CA ASP A 252 15.10 -3.21 11.36
C ASP A 252 15.35 -1.96 10.50
N ILE A 253 14.69 -0.83 10.79
CA ILE A 253 14.93 0.47 10.16
C ILE A 253 16.32 0.96 10.56
N LYS A 254 17.22 1.11 9.58
CA LYS A 254 18.57 1.63 9.79
C LYS A 254 18.67 3.11 9.53
N GLN A 255 18.11 3.55 8.40
CA GLN A 255 18.17 4.93 7.94
C GLN A 255 16.83 5.33 7.33
N VAL A 256 16.50 6.61 7.46
CA VAL A 256 15.33 7.23 6.82
C VAL A 256 15.78 8.53 6.18
N GLN A 257 15.46 8.69 4.90
CA GLN A 257 15.72 9.91 4.14
C GLN A 257 14.42 10.41 3.54
N LEU A 258 14.05 11.64 3.88
CA LEU A 258 12.95 12.40 3.33
C LEU A 258 13.50 13.45 2.36
N MET A 259 12.88 13.54 1.20
CA MET A 259 13.07 14.57 0.19
C MET A 259 11.78 15.38 0.12
N VAL A 260 11.87 16.69 0.27
CA VAL A 260 10.73 17.59 0.29
C VAL A 260 10.99 18.80 -0.60
N GLN A 261 9.92 19.37 -1.13
CA GLN A 261 9.99 20.64 -1.81
C GLN A 261 10.26 21.75 -0.80
N LYS A 262 10.91 22.83 -1.24
CA LYS A 262 11.26 23.98 -0.37
C LYS A 262 10.04 24.72 0.23
N SER A 263 8.87 24.62 -0.39
CA SER A 263 7.64 25.28 0.05
C SER A 263 6.52 24.28 0.27
N ASN A 264 5.54 24.64 1.11
CA ASN A 264 4.30 23.88 1.37
C ASN A 264 4.48 22.47 1.99
N THR A 265 5.64 22.15 2.56
CA THR A 265 5.97 20.79 3.07
C THR A 265 6.00 20.66 4.59
N GLU A 266 5.82 21.76 5.33
CA GLU A 266 5.89 21.78 6.80
C GLU A 266 4.96 20.74 7.46
N ALA A 267 3.71 20.64 7.00
CA ALA A 267 2.76 19.67 7.52
C ALA A 267 3.19 18.22 7.27
N ILE A 268 3.78 17.94 6.09
CA ILE A 268 4.29 16.60 5.75
C ILE A 268 5.48 16.25 6.66
N ILE A 269 6.38 17.20 6.89
CA ILE A 269 7.54 17.00 7.77
C ILE A 269 7.08 16.66 9.19
N GLN A 270 6.23 17.50 9.77
CA GLN A 270 5.72 17.30 11.14
C GLN A 270 5.00 15.96 11.31
N GLN A 271 4.16 15.57 10.35
CA GLN A 271 3.47 14.28 10.38
C GLN A 271 4.46 13.12 10.21
N THR A 272 5.47 13.26 9.34
CA THR A 272 6.51 12.25 9.13
C THR A 272 7.33 12.03 10.39
N GLU A 273 7.73 13.10 11.08
CA GLU A 273 8.44 13.03 12.36
C GLU A 273 7.60 12.34 13.44
N ALA A 274 6.32 12.70 13.55
CA ALA A 274 5.41 12.11 14.53
C ALA A 274 5.22 10.60 14.30
N ILE A 275 5.03 10.18 13.03
CA ILE A 275 4.93 8.77 12.67
C ILE A 275 6.26 8.04 12.95
N LEU A 276 7.39 8.59 12.52
CA LEU A 276 8.70 7.93 12.69
C LEU A 276 9.00 7.70 14.17
N LYS A 277 8.77 8.70 15.01
CA LYS A 277 8.97 8.62 16.47
C LYS A 277 8.13 7.53 17.12
N SER A 278 6.95 7.20 16.56
CA SER A 278 6.10 6.13 17.07
C SER A 278 6.60 4.72 16.73
N VAL A 279 7.49 4.57 15.75
CA VAL A 279 7.92 3.25 15.24
C VAL A 279 9.42 2.99 15.35
N SER A 280 10.26 4.02 15.40
CA SER A 280 11.72 3.90 15.47
C SER A 280 12.37 5.10 16.19
N ASN A 281 13.58 4.88 16.70
CA ASN A 281 14.44 5.93 17.25
C ASN A 281 15.43 6.49 16.20
N THR A 282 15.32 6.08 14.94
CA THR A 282 16.17 6.55 13.84
C THR A 282 15.95 8.04 13.59
N VAL A 283 17.02 8.76 13.25
CA VAL A 283 16.94 10.17 12.85
C VAL A 283 16.32 10.30 11.46
N LEU A 284 15.37 11.22 11.32
CA LEU A 284 14.84 11.62 10.01
C LEU A 284 15.84 12.56 9.34
N ASN A 285 16.51 12.11 8.27
CA ASN A 285 17.30 12.99 7.43
C ASN A 285 16.39 13.68 6.42
N ILE A 286 16.50 15.00 6.28
CA ILE A 286 15.65 15.80 5.39
C ILE A 286 16.54 16.59 4.45
N ASP A 287 16.32 16.41 3.15
CA ASP A 287 16.94 17.20 2.09
C ASP A 287 15.83 17.92 1.30
N TYR A 288 16.15 19.11 0.81
CA TYR A 288 15.21 19.96 0.07
C TYR A 288 15.54 19.97 -1.42
N LEU A 289 14.53 19.72 -2.25
CA LEU A 289 14.59 19.79 -3.71
C LEU A 289 13.75 20.97 -4.22
N GLU A 290 14.11 21.46 -5.41
CA GLU A 290 13.31 22.46 -6.16
C GLU A 290 12.06 21.82 -6.78
#